data_AF-A0A1F6VE61-F1
#
_entry.id   AF-A0A1F6VE61-F1
#
_cell.length_a   1.000
_cell.length_b   1.000
_cell.length_c   1.000
_cell.angle_alpha   90.00
_cell.angle_beta   90.00
_cell.angle_gamma   90.00
#
_symmetry.space_group_name_H-M   'P 1'
#
loop_
_entity.id
_entity.type
_entity.pdbx_description
1 polymer ?
#
loop_
_entity_poly.entity_id
_entity_poly.type
_entity_poly.pdbx_seq_one_letter_code
_entity_poly.pdbx_strand_id
1 'polypeptide(L)'
;MPSDTWSPKPAQPHKSLESLKLTFKQKLDVILGKQLTVENIETFANEALSETVKLTDDVLNEYRENPNLYPNQIPLDKQVQENEAFAILGLPNISEILQSIIDVKSRIDALGKYINESNIVTNKVVIPPQHDSPLSIKNGTGTGIEQKKLIPRLITLLYILESDFDIQKEQVKITEGKVIPEMVRKTPYVRVEVEDLERTVYICDEEGNASYVFDAEKLKGAGITTENLDLEDKGNMNELIAKHPGIGARIIQTKYWRVNIAELLENQIPETYTTTKTSELPVSEFTKKEKKNFLAFEDFQREVKALYPGEGRIIEWYRSERPNHTNWPSAPNDKYKHRGWIGWSELVGKENRFKDYPSFEDFQVEIINLYPGEGEIGAWYEKERTKHINWPSAPYRIYKDKGWVGWPELVGKENMYRKEHLSFADFQSEVRALYPGEGSVITWYMKEKKKHRNWYSDPQRVYGDKVWQGWPELVGIENVKKKEYPSFQNFQTEVRAVYTGKDNIGEWYDEEILKHSDWPYKPDRKYKEEGWQGWPELVGRENRTKKEFLSFENFQSEVIALYPGKGSVQKWYFSESPQHWKWPSDPDRKYKDKGWKSWSELVGKKKE
;
A
#
# COMPACT_ATOMS: atom_id res chain seq x y z
N MET A 1 -71.82 24.19 -58.00
CA MET A 1 -70.75 23.49 -57.26
C MET A 1 -69.42 24.00 -57.82
N PRO A 2 -68.69 24.89 -57.12
CA PRO A 2 -67.35 25.25 -57.54
C PRO A 2 -66.35 24.24 -57.00
N SER A 3 -65.40 23.92 -57.87
CA SER A 3 -64.24 23.05 -57.67
C SER A 3 -63.26 23.62 -56.65
N ASP A 4 -63.04 22.90 -55.55
CA ASP A 4 -61.92 23.16 -54.65
C ASP A 4 -60.64 22.59 -55.28
N THR A 5 -59.89 23.47 -55.92
CA THR A 5 -58.50 23.24 -56.32
C THR A 5 -57.63 23.24 -55.07
N TRP A 6 -57.05 22.08 -54.76
CA TRP A 6 -56.00 21.90 -53.77
C TRP A 6 -54.75 22.69 -54.18
N SER A 7 -54.48 23.81 -53.52
CA SER A 7 -53.18 24.49 -53.60
C SER A 7 -52.18 23.80 -52.66
N PRO A 8 -51.02 23.31 -53.12
CA PRO A 8 -49.99 22.83 -52.22
C PRO A 8 -49.46 23.98 -51.36
N LYS A 9 -49.33 23.75 -50.05
CA LYS A 9 -48.65 24.67 -49.13
C LYS A 9 -47.27 25.01 -49.70
N PRO A 10 -46.86 26.29 -49.72
CA PRO A 10 -45.49 26.64 -50.13
C PRO A 10 -44.51 25.95 -49.20
N ALA A 11 -43.59 25.18 -49.76
CA ALA A 11 -42.46 24.60 -49.05
C ALA A 11 -41.71 25.73 -48.33
N GLN A 12 -41.45 25.56 -47.04
CA GLN A 12 -40.59 26.48 -46.29
C GLN A 12 -39.26 26.60 -47.05
N PRO A 13 -38.71 27.82 -47.25
CA PRO A 13 -37.43 27.96 -47.90
C PRO A 13 -36.38 27.21 -47.07
N HIS A 14 -35.85 26.11 -47.63
CA HIS A 14 -34.75 25.37 -47.00
C HIS A 14 -33.60 26.34 -46.74
N LYS A 15 -33.00 26.25 -45.55
CA LYS A 15 -31.82 27.04 -45.22
C LYS A 15 -30.73 26.80 -46.27
N SER A 16 -30.00 27.85 -46.64
CA SER A 16 -28.89 27.72 -47.57
C SER A 16 -27.83 26.77 -47.01
N LEU A 17 -27.12 26.04 -47.89
CA LEU A 17 -26.05 25.10 -47.49
C LEU A 17 -25.05 25.77 -46.53
N GLU A 18 -24.63 27.01 -46.82
CA GLU A 18 -23.70 27.76 -45.96
C GLU A 18 -24.28 28.07 -44.57
N SER A 19 -25.59 28.35 -44.47
CA SER A 19 -26.26 28.54 -43.18
C SER A 19 -26.32 27.24 -42.37
N LEU A 20 -26.54 26.10 -43.03
CA LEU A 20 -26.56 24.78 -42.39
C LEU A 20 -25.17 24.36 -41.92
N LYS A 21 -24.13 24.52 -42.75
CA LYS A 21 -22.72 24.29 -42.37
C LYS A 21 -22.38 25.06 -41.09
N LEU A 22 -22.67 26.36 -41.04
CA LEU A 22 -22.40 27.19 -39.87
C LEU A 22 -23.19 26.71 -38.63
N THR A 23 -24.48 26.41 -38.79
CA THR A 23 -25.34 25.99 -37.68
C THR A 23 -24.87 24.67 -37.06
N PHE A 24 -24.62 23.65 -37.87
CA PHE A 24 -24.21 22.34 -37.39
C PHE A 24 -22.78 22.34 -36.86
N LYS A 25 -21.89 23.13 -37.47
CA LYS A 25 -20.54 23.34 -36.93
C LYS A 25 -20.60 23.98 -35.55
N GLN A 26 -21.39 25.03 -35.35
CA GLN A 26 -21.56 25.66 -34.03
C GLN A 26 -22.13 24.69 -32.99
N LYS A 27 -23.14 23.88 -33.36
CA LYS A 27 -23.67 22.84 -32.45
C LYS A 27 -22.58 21.84 -32.06
N LEU A 28 -21.80 21.37 -33.02
CA LEU A 28 -20.70 20.44 -32.77
C LEU A 28 -19.60 21.06 -31.90
N ASP A 29 -19.21 22.30 -32.18
CA ASP A 29 -18.21 23.05 -31.41
C ASP A 29 -18.66 23.24 -29.96
N VAL A 30 -19.95 23.40 -29.68
CA VAL A 30 -20.49 23.46 -28.32
C VAL A 30 -20.34 22.13 -27.59
N ILE A 31 -20.63 21.01 -28.25
CA ILE A 31 -20.49 19.67 -27.67
C ILE A 31 -19.01 19.37 -27.37
N LEU A 32 -18.16 19.58 -28.37
CA LEU A 32 -16.73 19.30 -28.24
C LEU A 32 -16.06 20.29 -27.29
N GLY A 33 -16.46 21.56 -27.27
CA GLY A 33 -15.88 22.59 -26.39
C GLY A 33 -16.32 22.52 -24.94
N LYS A 34 -17.17 21.55 -24.56
CA LYS A 34 -17.65 21.39 -23.18
C LYS A 34 -16.48 21.03 -22.26
N GLN A 35 -16.41 21.70 -21.11
CA GLN A 35 -15.33 21.50 -20.15
C GLN A 35 -15.66 20.37 -19.17
N LEU A 36 -14.67 19.51 -18.96
CA LEU A 36 -14.69 18.56 -17.86
C LEU A 36 -14.41 19.33 -16.56
N THR A 37 -15.24 19.06 -15.57
CA THR A 37 -15.18 19.65 -14.23
C THR A 37 -15.44 18.54 -13.21
N VAL A 38 -15.11 18.79 -11.94
CA VAL A 38 -15.45 17.84 -10.87
C VAL A 38 -16.96 17.63 -10.70
N GLU A 39 -17.79 18.53 -11.22
CA GLU A 39 -19.25 18.46 -11.08
C GLU A 39 -19.90 17.61 -12.16
N ASN A 40 -19.23 17.41 -13.29
CA ASN A 40 -19.76 16.67 -14.42
C ASN A 40 -18.92 15.46 -14.83
N ILE A 41 -17.76 15.16 -14.21
CA ILE A 41 -16.88 14.05 -14.60
C ILE A 41 -17.62 12.72 -14.83
N GLU A 42 -18.58 12.36 -13.98
CA GLU A 42 -19.33 11.09 -14.08
C GLU A 42 -20.34 11.08 -15.26
N THR A 43 -20.84 12.25 -15.66
CA THR A 43 -21.82 12.40 -16.75
C THR A 43 -21.21 12.94 -18.03
N PHE A 44 -19.99 13.46 -17.99
CA PHE A 44 -19.36 14.28 -19.02
C PHE A 44 -19.35 13.58 -20.39
N ALA A 45 -18.79 12.37 -20.45
CA ALA A 45 -18.71 11.62 -21.69
C ALA A 45 -20.08 11.08 -22.16
N ASN A 46 -20.98 10.75 -21.22
CA ASN A 46 -22.33 10.29 -21.54
C ASN A 46 -23.19 11.40 -22.14
N GLU A 47 -23.11 12.61 -21.57
CA GLU A 47 -23.78 13.79 -22.09
C GLU A 47 -23.25 14.14 -23.47
N ALA A 48 -21.92 14.18 -23.66
CA ALA A 48 -21.32 14.44 -24.97
C ALA A 48 -21.73 13.40 -26.03
N LEU A 49 -21.78 12.11 -25.65
CA LEU A 49 -22.23 11.04 -26.54
C LEU A 49 -23.70 11.23 -26.93
N SER A 50 -24.58 11.49 -25.96
CA SER A 50 -26.01 11.71 -26.18
C SER A 50 -26.26 12.94 -27.07
N GLU A 51 -25.57 14.04 -26.80
CA GLU A 51 -25.64 15.27 -27.59
C GLU A 51 -25.12 15.03 -29.03
N THR A 52 -24.06 14.25 -29.20
CA THR A 52 -23.49 13.90 -30.52
C THR A 52 -24.42 12.99 -31.33
N VAL A 53 -25.08 12.01 -30.69
CA VAL A 53 -26.09 11.16 -31.33
C VAL A 53 -27.26 12.02 -31.80
N LYS A 54 -27.77 12.91 -30.94
CA LYS A 54 -28.84 13.83 -31.30
C LYS A 54 -28.45 14.77 -32.46
N LEU A 55 -27.22 15.28 -32.47
CA LEU A 55 -26.70 16.08 -33.57
C LEU A 55 -26.66 15.28 -34.88
N THR A 56 -26.26 14.01 -34.81
CA THR A 56 -26.21 13.10 -35.96
C THR A 56 -27.61 12.87 -36.53
N ASP A 57 -28.60 12.66 -35.67
CA ASP A 57 -30.01 12.55 -36.07
C ASP A 57 -30.51 13.84 -36.74
N ASP A 58 -30.22 15.01 -36.16
CA ASP A 58 -30.58 16.31 -36.74
C ASP A 58 -29.94 16.49 -38.15
N VAL A 59 -28.67 16.12 -38.30
CA VAL A 59 -27.93 16.20 -39.57
C VAL A 59 -28.52 15.25 -40.62
N LEU A 60 -28.80 14.00 -40.24
CA LEU A 60 -29.38 13.00 -41.14
C LEU A 60 -30.79 13.39 -41.59
N ASN A 61 -31.60 13.95 -40.69
CA ASN A 61 -32.95 14.42 -41.03
C ASN A 61 -32.87 15.57 -42.04
N GLU A 62 -32.02 16.58 -41.80
CA GLU A 62 -31.84 17.69 -42.75
C GLU A 62 -31.28 17.20 -44.09
N TYR A 63 -30.30 16.30 -44.08
CA TYR A 63 -29.73 15.72 -45.31
C TYR A 63 -30.80 14.99 -46.15
N ARG A 64 -31.67 14.20 -45.51
CA ARG A 64 -32.73 13.45 -46.21
C ARG A 64 -33.87 14.34 -46.72
N GLU A 65 -34.24 15.37 -45.96
CA GLU A 65 -35.38 16.24 -46.27
C GLU A 65 -35.05 17.41 -47.20
N ASN A 66 -33.76 17.77 -47.35
CA ASN A 66 -33.33 18.88 -48.19
C ASN A 66 -32.89 18.41 -49.59
N PRO A 67 -33.68 18.68 -50.65
CA PRO A 67 -33.37 18.20 -52.00
C PRO A 67 -32.06 18.77 -52.56
N ASN A 68 -31.58 19.89 -52.02
CA ASN A 68 -30.30 20.48 -52.41
C ASN A 68 -29.08 19.73 -51.83
N LEU A 69 -29.28 18.94 -50.78
CA LEU A 69 -28.25 18.13 -50.13
C LEU A 69 -28.28 16.68 -50.62
N TYR A 70 -29.48 16.16 -50.92
CA TYR A 70 -29.66 14.77 -51.35
C TYR A 70 -30.58 14.64 -52.59
N PRO A 71 -30.10 15.07 -53.78
CA PRO A 71 -30.94 15.23 -54.97
C PRO A 71 -31.47 13.91 -55.57
N ASN A 72 -30.81 12.76 -55.31
CA ASN A 72 -31.12 11.49 -56.00
C ASN A 72 -31.70 10.39 -55.08
N GLN A 73 -31.85 10.65 -53.77
CA GLN A 73 -32.47 9.73 -52.80
C GLN A 73 -32.11 8.24 -52.94
N ILE A 74 -30.84 7.94 -53.21
CA ILE A 74 -30.39 6.56 -53.46
C ILE A 74 -30.45 5.76 -52.14
N PRO A 75 -30.84 4.48 -52.13
CA PRO A 75 -30.71 3.65 -50.93
C PRO A 75 -29.23 3.40 -50.62
N LEU A 76 -28.63 4.23 -49.78
CA LEU A 76 -27.27 4.05 -49.25
C LEU A 76 -27.32 3.30 -47.91
N ASP A 77 -26.26 2.56 -47.58
CA ASP A 77 -26.07 2.01 -46.24
C ASP A 77 -26.05 3.12 -45.18
N LYS A 78 -26.54 2.85 -43.96
CA LYS A 78 -26.68 3.87 -42.91
C LYS A 78 -25.35 4.56 -42.60
N GLN A 79 -24.25 3.81 -42.52
CA GLN A 79 -22.93 4.36 -42.21
C GLN A 79 -22.40 5.25 -43.35
N VAL A 80 -22.69 4.86 -44.61
CA VAL A 80 -22.32 5.65 -45.78
C VAL A 80 -23.11 6.96 -45.83
N GLN A 81 -24.40 6.93 -45.51
CA GLN A 81 -25.24 8.14 -45.41
C GLN A 81 -24.74 9.11 -44.34
N GLU A 82 -24.37 8.62 -43.16
CA GLU A 82 -23.84 9.44 -42.07
C GLU A 82 -22.55 10.16 -42.50
N ASN A 83 -21.61 9.41 -43.08
CA ASN A 83 -20.34 9.96 -43.54
C ASN A 83 -20.53 11.01 -44.65
N GLU A 84 -21.43 10.75 -45.59
CA GLU A 84 -21.73 11.68 -46.69
C GLU A 84 -22.41 12.97 -46.19
N ALA A 85 -23.41 12.84 -45.30
CA ALA A 85 -24.11 13.97 -44.71
C ALA A 85 -23.16 14.91 -43.96
N PHE A 86 -22.25 14.33 -43.16
CA PHE A 86 -21.22 15.10 -42.45
C PHE A 86 -20.22 15.75 -43.42
N ALA A 87 -19.78 15.04 -44.46
CA ALA A 87 -18.85 15.56 -45.45
C ALA A 87 -19.41 16.76 -46.23
N ILE A 88 -20.67 16.68 -46.69
CA ILE A 88 -21.33 17.78 -47.42
C ILE A 88 -21.49 19.03 -46.53
N LEU A 89 -21.80 18.83 -45.25
CA LEU A 89 -21.91 19.91 -44.26
C LEU A 89 -20.54 20.39 -43.73
N GLY A 90 -19.43 19.87 -44.25
CA GLY A 90 -18.08 20.26 -43.83
C GLY A 90 -17.78 19.97 -42.36
N LEU A 91 -18.42 18.95 -41.79
CA LEU A 91 -18.21 18.50 -40.42
C LEU A 91 -17.07 17.45 -40.37
N PRO A 92 -16.34 17.34 -39.25
CA PRO A 92 -15.34 16.28 -39.06
C PRO A 92 -15.96 14.89 -39.10
N ASN A 93 -15.13 13.86 -39.27
CA ASN A 93 -15.58 12.48 -39.35
C ASN A 93 -16.28 12.06 -38.05
N ILE A 94 -17.57 11.70 -38.14
CA ILE A 94 -18.39 11.31 -36.99
C ILE A 94 -17.86 10.08 -36.26
N SER A 95 -17.30 9.10 -36.99
CA SER A 95 -16.72 7.91 -36.38
C SER A 95 -15.51 8.26 -35.51
N GLU A 96 -14.68 9.21 -35.95
CA GLU A 96 -13.53 9.69 -35.16
C GLU A 96 -13.98 10.45 -33.91
N ILE A 97 -15.03 11.28 -34.03
CA ILE A 97 -15.61 12.02 -32.90
C ILE A 97 -16.17 11.04 -31.86
N LEU A 98 -17.01 10.09 -32.29
CA LEU A 98 -17.60 9.09 -31.40
C LEU A 98 -16.54 8.23 -30.73
N GLN A 99 -15.50 7.81 -31.46
CA GLN A 99 -14.40 7.06 -30.86
C GLN A 99 -13.66 7.88 -29.80
N SER A 100 -13.41 9.17 -30.05
CA SER A 100 -12.79 10.06 -29.05
C SER A 100 -13.62 10.15 -27.76
N ILE A 101 -14.94 10.30 -27.89
CA ILE A 101 -15.86 10.35 -26.74
C ILE A 101 -15.87 9.01 -25.99
N ILE A 102 -15.91 7.88 -26.71
CA ILE A 102 -15.88 6.53 -26.14
C ILE A 102 -14.56 6.28 -25.39
N ASP A 103 -13.43 6.74 -25.93
CA ASP A 103 -12.13 6.61 -25.28
C ASP A 103 -12.09 7.37 -23.96
N VAL A 104 -12.59 8.62 -23.94
CA VAL A 104 -12.71 9.41 -22.70
C VAL A 104 -13.63 8.71 -21.70
N LYS A 105 -14.79 8.22 -22.15
CA LYS A 105 -15.73 7.47 -21.30
C LYS A 105 -15.07 6.25 -20.67
N SER A 106 -14.38 5.46 -21.48
CA SER A 106 -13.75 4.21 -21.05
C SER A 106 -12.68 4.45 -19.99
N ARG A 107 -11.92 5.55 -20.10
CA ARG A 107 -10.94 5.97 -19.08
C ARG A 107 -11.63 6.33 -17.76
N ILE A 108 -12.67 7.16 -17.81
CA ILE A 108 -13.42 7.56 -16.61
C ILE A 108 -14.05 6.34 -15.93
N ASP A 109 -14.68 5.44 -16.69
CA ASP A 109 -15.26 4.20 -16.15
C ASP A 109 -14.20 3.31 -15.50
N ALA A 110 -13.02 3.17 -16.13
CA ALA A 110 -11.92 2.38 -15.60
C ALA A 110 -11.39 2.95 -14.28
N LEU A 111 -11.31 4.28 -14.16
CA LEU A 111 -10.94 4.96 -12.92
C LEU A 111 -11.97 4.75 -11.81
N GLY A 112 -13.26 4.90 -12.13
CA GLY A 112 -14.34 4.64 -11.17
C GLY A 112 -14.33 3.19 -10.66
N LYS A 113 -14.11 2.23 -11.56
CA LYS A 113 -13.95 0.82 -11.21
C LYS A 113 -12.74 0.59 -10.30
N TYR A 114 -11.59 1.18 -10.65
CA TYR A 114 -10.37 1.07 -9.86
C TYR A 114 -10.56 1.58 -8.44
N ILE A 115 -11.17 2.75 -8.25
CA ILE A 115 -11.45 3.32 -6.92
C ILE A 115 -12.32 2.38 -6.08
N ASN A 116 -13.36 1.78 -6.69
CA ASN A 116 -14.27 0.89 -5.98
C ASN A 116 -13.66 -0.48 -5.62
N GLU A 117 -12.75 -1.01 -6.44
CA GLU A 117 -12.12 -2.31 -6.23
C GLU A 117 -10.89 -2.24 -5.33
N SER A 118 -10.21 -1.11 -5.31
CA SER A 118 -9.05 -0.87 -4.48
C SER A 118 -9.54 -0.58 -3.06
N ASN A 119 -9.50 -1.57 -2.16
CA ASN A 119 -9.75 -1.39 -0.73
C ASN A 119 -8.66 -0.50 -0.09
N ILE A 120 -8.68 0.80 -0.39
CA ILE A 120 -7.64 1.80 -0.03
C ILE A 120 -7.80 2.32 1.42
N VAL A 121 -8.64 1.65 2.20
CA VAL A 121 -9.08 2.10 3.52
C VAL A 121 -8.00 1.83 4.56
N THR A 122 -7.57 2.90 5.23
CA THR A 122 -6.81 2.79 6.47
C THR A 122 -7.73 2.81 7.68
N ASN A 123 -7.29 2.22 8.78
CA ASN A 123 -8.00 2.32 10.07
C ASN A 123 -7.81 3.69 10.76
N LYS A 124 -7.07 4.62 10.15
CA LYS A 124 -6.73 5.92 10.75
C LYS A 124 -7.64 7.01 10.18
N VAL A 125 -7.92 8.01 11.01
CA VAL A 125 -8.55 9.24 10.52
C VAL A 125 -7.50 10.07 9.81
N VAL A 126 -7.80 10.50 8.59
CA VAL A 126 -6.97 11.46 7.82
C VAL A 126 -7.66 12.83 7.91
N ILE A 127 -6.95 13.83 8.44
CA ILE A 127 -7.42 15.18 8.75
C ILE A 127 -8.59 15.16 9.77
N PRO A 128 -8.31 15.08 11.10
CA PRO A 128 -9.34 15.08 12.14
C PRO A 128 -10.20 16.37 12.16
N PRO A 129 -11.35 16.36 12.86
CA PRO A 129 -12.13 17.58 13.07
C PRO A 129 -11.35 18.57 13.95
N GLN A 130 -11.55 19.86 13.74
CA GLN A 130 -10.99 20.90 14.60
C GLN A 130 -11.60 20.80 16.00
N HIS A 131 -10.77 20.75 17.03
CA HIS A 131 -11.21 20.63 18.43
C HIS A 131 -12.02 21.84 18.92
N ASP A 132 -11.75 23.04 18.38
CA ASP A 132 -12.32 24.31 18.85
C ASP A 132 -13.27 24.99 17.84
N SER A 133 -13.75 24.28 16.81
CA SER A 133 -14.70 24.86 15.86
C SER A 133 -16.08 25.00 16.52
N PRO A 134 -16.61 26.22 16.75
CA PRO A 134 -17.97 26.37 17.26
C PRO A 134 -18.91 25.75 16.23
N LEU A 135 -19.74 24.79 16.66
CA LEU A 135 -20.88 24.32 15.87
C LEU A 135 -21.82 25.52 15.65
N SER A 136 -21.59 26.30 14.59
CA SER A 136 -22.47 27.41 14.25
C SER A 136 -23.74 26.83 13.66
N ILE A 137 -24.74 26.59 14.50
CA ILE A 137 -26.09 26.30 14.05
C ILE A 137 -26.63 27.60 13.46
N LYS A 138 -26.64 27.72 12.12
CA LYS A 138 -27.39 28.78 11.46
C LYS A 138 -28.87 28.43 11.57
N ASN A 139 -29.66 29.31 12.17
CA ASN A 139 -31.13 29.16 12.20
C ASN A 139 -31.65 29.13 10.75
N GLY A 140 -32.16 27.97 10.33
CA GLY A 140 -32.73 27.74 8.99
C GLY A 140 -34.25 27.81 8.97
N THR A 141 -34.81 27.87 7.77
CA THR A 141 -36.24 28.03 7.41
C THR A 141 -37.16 26.85 7.78
N GLY A 142 -36.74 25.95 8.67
CA GLY A 142 -37.51 24.76 9.06
C GLY A 142 -37.31 23.52 8.17
N THR A 143 -36.34 23.52 7.26
CA THR A 143 -36.08 22.44 6.28
C THR A 143 -34.94 21.50 6.71
N GLY A 144 -34.95 20.97 7.94
CA GLY A 144 -34.03 19.90 8.38
C GLY A 144 -32.53 20.17 8.18
N ILE A 145 -31.70 19.12 8.30
CA ILE A 145 -30.27 19.15 7.93
C ILE A 145 -30.18 18.69 6.48
N GLU A 146 -29.89 19.59 5.54
CA GLU A 146 -29.61 19.23 4.15
C GLU A 146 -28.37 18.32 4.08
N GLN A 147 -28.52 17.18 3.40
CA GLN A 147 -27.38 16.30 3.15
C GLN A 147 -26.49 16.93 2.08
N LYS A 148 -25.22 17.11 2.40
CA LYS A 148 -24.23 17.65 1.48
C LYS A 148 -24.07 16.74 0.26
N LYS A 149 -23.90 17.36 -0.92
CA LYS A 149 -23.67 16.65 -2.17
C LYS A 149 -22.28 16.00 -2.17
N LEU A 150 -22.15 14.86 -2.85
CA LEU A 150 -20.86 14.27 -3.20
C LEU A 150 -20.35 14.87 -4.51
N ILE A 151 -19.10 15.30 -4.48
CA ILE A 151 -18.36 15.88 -5.59
C ILE A 151 -17.17 14.96 -5.83
N PRO A 152 -17.13 14.22 -6.96
CA PRO A 152 -16.16 13.15 -7.21
C PRO A 152 -14.75 13.71 -7.53
N ARG A 153 -14.04 14.19 -6.51
CA ARG A 153 -12.72 14.82 -6.63
C ARG A 153 -11.63 13.79 -6.87
N LEU A 154 -11.73 12.60 -6.28
CA LEU A 154 -10.71 11.56 -6.43
C LEU A 154 -10.60 11.09 -7.87
N ILE A 155 -11.71 10.70 -8.48
CA ILE A 155 -11.72 10.31 -9.90
C ILE A 155 -11.26 11.46 -10.80
N THR A 156 -11.64 12.71 -10.49
CA THR A 156 -11.18 13.87 -11.28
C THR A 156 -9.68 14.08 -11.16
N LEU A 157 -9.10 13.93 -9.97
CA LEU A 157 -7.65 14.02 -9.75
C LEU A 157 -6.91 12.92 -10.53
N LEU A 158 -7.36 11.67 -10.43
CA LEU A 158 -6.74 10.58 -11.17
C LEU A 158 -6.87 10.77 -12.69
N TYR A 159 -8.00 11.29 -13.16
CA TYR A 159 -8.18 11.64 -14.57
C TYR A 159 -7.21 12.74 -15.01
N ILE A 160 -6.99 13.79 -14.20
CA ILE A 160 -5.99 14.83 -14.48
C ILE A 160 -4.60 14.19 -14.60
N LEU A 161 -4.23 13.32 -13.67
CA LEU A 161 -2.92 12.64 -13.69
C LEU A 161 -2.73 11.79 -14.95
N GLU A 162 -3.72 10.98 -15.33
CA GLU A 162 -3.65 10.15 -16.54
C GLU A 162 -3.66 11.00 -17.83
N SER A 163 -4.47 12.06 -17.89
CA SER A 163 -4.75 12.79 -19.13
C SER A 163 -3.88 14.03 -19.37
N ASP A 164 -3.39 14.68 -18.32
CA ASP A 164 -2.57 15.90 -18.40
C ASP A 164 -1.08 15.59 -18.14
N PHE A 165 -0.79 14.52 -17.37
CA PHE A 165 0.58 14.20 -16.92
C PHE A 165 1.11 12.82 -17.36
N ASP A 166 0.30 11.98 -18.02
CA ASP A 166 0.68 10.62 -18.46
C ASP A 166 1.03 9.69 -17.26
N ILE A 167 0.49 9.99 -16.06
CA ILE A 167 0.71 9.24 -14.82
C ILE A 167 -0.48 8.31 -14.59
N GLN A 168 -0.22 7.00 -14.61
CA GLN A 168 -1.25 5.97 -14.43
C GLN A 168 -1.66 5.84 -12.95
N LYS A 169 -2.92 5.49 -12.71
CA LYS A 169 -3.47 5.28 -11.34
C LYS A 169 -2.70 4.26 -10.49
N GLU A 170 -1.99 3.31 -11.10
CA GLU A 170 -1.15 2.34 -10.41
C GLU A 170 0.19 2.92 -9.91
N GLN A 171 0.62 4.08 -10.44
CA GLN A 171 1.85 4.76 -10.05
C GLN A 171 1.67 5.67 -8.83
N VAL A 172 0.43 5.92 -8.42
CA VAL A 172 0.12 6.79 -7.28
C VAL A 172 -0.26 5.98 -6.06
N LYS A 173 0.19 6.44 -4.90
CA LYS A 173 -0.18 5.83 -3.62
C LYS A 173 -1.36 6.58 -3.04
N ILE A 174 -2.49 5.90 -2.97
CA ILE A 174 -3.74 6.43 -2.43
C ILE A 174 -3.91 5.88 -1.01
N THR A 175 -4.38 6.71 -0.08
CA THR A 175 -4.60 6.37 1.32
C THR A 175 -5.90 7.01 1.78
N GLU A 176 -6.94 6.20 2.03
CA GLU A 176 -8.25 6.68 2.46
C GLU A 176 -8.35 6.62 3.98
N GLY A 177 -8.81 7.72 4.59
CA GLY A 177 -9.06 7.77 6.02
C GLY A 177 -10.37 7.08 6.43
N LYS A 178 -10.61 7.01 7.73
CA LYS A 178 -11.90 6.63 8.31
C LYS A 178 -12.69 7.87 8.77
N VAL A 179 -14.02 7.76 8.70
CA VAL A 179 -14.96 8.70 9.35
C VAL A 179 -15.36 8.18 10.72
N ILE A 180 -15.33 9.05 11.74
CA ILE A 180 -15.77 8.73 13.11
C ILE A 180 -17.04 9.52 13.48
N PRO A 181 -17.86 9.05 14.45
CA PRO A 181 -19.16 9.66 14.77
C PRO A 181 -19.13 11.13 15.16
N GLU A 182 -17.99 11.62 15.67
CA GLU A 182 -17.77 13.02 16.07
C GLU A 182 -17.59 13.97 14.87
N MET A 183 -17.42 13.43 13.66
CA MET A 183 -17.26 14.22 12.45
C MET A 183 -18.61 14.66 11.87
N VAL A 184 -18.69 15.94 11.51
CA VAL A 184 -19.84 16.50 10.75
C VAL A 184 -19.90 15.93 9.33
N ARG A 185 -18.74 15.59 8.75
CA ARG A 185 -18.64 15.02 7.41
C ARG A 185 -18.93 13.52 7.40
N LYS A 186 -19.50 13.03 6.31
CA LYS A 186 -19.84 11.61 6.09
C LYS A 186 -18.85 10.87 5.19
N THR A 187 -17.99 11.59 4.47
CA THR A 187 -16.92 10.99 3.67
C THR A 187 -15.54 11.31 4.24
N PRO A 188 -14.58 10.38 4.13
CA PRO A 188 -13.23 10.59 4.62
C PRO A 188 -12.45 11.54 3.71
N TYR A 189 -11.31 12.02 4.21
CA TYR A 189 -10.28 12.54 3.32
C TYR A 189 -9.49 11.37 2.74
N VAL A 190 -9.06 11.55 1.50
CA VAL A 190 -8.15 10.69 0.77
C VAL A 190 -6.87 11.48 0.56
N ARG A 191 -5.73 10.86 0.90
CA ARG A 191 -4.40 11.33 0.55
C ARG A 191 -3.92 10.61 -0.71
N VAL A 192 -3.39 11.37 -1.65
CA VAL A 192 -2.78 10.86 -2.88
C VAL A 192 -1.34 11.37 -2.94
N GLU A 193 -0.39 10.44 -2.85
CA GLU A 193 1.04 10.71 -2.98
C GLU A 193 1.43 10.46 -4.45
N VAL A 194 1.93 11.51 -5.11
CA VAL A 194 2.38 11.49 -6.50
C VAL A 194 3.88 11.75 -6.53
N GLU A 195 4.66 10.67 -6.45
CA GLU A 195 6.13 10.74 -6.36
C GLU A 195 6.75 11.43 -7.57
N ASP A 196 6.25 11.14 -8.78
CA ASP A 196 6.76 11.71 -10.04
C ASP A 196 6.64 13.24 -10.13
N LEU A 197 5.67 13.83 -9.41
CA LEU A 197 5.45 15.28 -9.35
C LEU A 197 5.91 15.89 -8.02
N GLU A 198 6.34 15.06 -7.06
CA GLU A 198 6.68 15.49 -5.70
C GLU A 198 5.54 16.27 -5.05
N ARG A 199 4.32 15.73 -5.20
CA ARG A 199 3.09 16.31 -4.67
C ARG A 199 2.38 15.33 -3.76
N THR A 200 1.91 15.85 -2.64
CA THR A 200 0.95 15.16 -1.77
C THR A 200 -0.36 15.92 -1.79
N VAL A 201 -1.43 15.27 -2.24
CA VAL A 201 -2.75 15.88 -2.41
C VAL A 201 -3.73 15.28 -1.40
N TYR A 202 -4.42 16.13 -0.65
CA TYR A 202 -5.51 15.74 0.23
C TYR A 202 -6.84 16.24 -0.33
N ILE A 203 -7.79 15.34 -0.50
CA ILE A 203 -9.13 15.64 -1.03
C ILE A 203 -10.20 14.95 -0.19
N CYS A 204 -11.40 15.49 -0.20
CA CYS A 204 -12.58 14.86 0.38
C CYS A 204 -13.71 15.10 -0.60
N ASP A 205 -14.51 14.08 -0.91
CA ASP A 205 -15.57 14.22 -1.93
C ASP A 205 -16.82 14.93 -1.40
N GLU A 206 -16.97 15.11 -0.09
CA GLU A 206 -18.12 15.86 0.43
C GLU A 206 -18.00 17.36 0.13
N GLU A 207 -19.12 17.96 -0.32
CA GLU A 207 -19.25 19.39 -0.56
C GLU A 207 -18.84 20.27 0.64
N GLY A 208 -18.25 21.42 0.34
CA GLY A 208 -17.77 22.39 1.35
C GLY A 208 -16.44 22.00 2.01
N ASN A 209 -15.88 20.83 1.72
CA ASN A 209 -14.51 20.49 2.10
C ASN A 209 -13.49 21.08 1.09
N ALA A 210 -12.32 21.44 1.60
CA ALA A 210 -11.22 21.96 0.78
C ALA A 210 -10.30 20.83 0.34
N SER A 211 -9.60 21.05 -0.76
CA SER A 211 -8.45 20.23 -1.17
C SER A 211 -7.16 20.93 -0.73
N TYR A 212 -6.14 20.14 -0.45
CA TYR A 212 -4.80 20.64 -0.14
C TYR A 212 -3.80 20.00 -1.08
N VAL A 213 -2.87 20.78 -1.61
CA VAL A 213 -1.74 20.29 -2.40
C VAL A 213 -0.48 20.73 -1.68
N PHE A 214 0.40 19.80 -1.32
CA PHE A 214 1.67 20.08 -0.67
C PHE A 214 2.84 19.66 -1.55
N ASP A 215 3.93 20.41 -1.43
CA ASP A 215 5.22 20.05 -2.02
C ASP A 215 5.94 19.06 -1.10
N ALA A 216 6.19 17.85 -1.60
CA ALA A 216 6.73 16.75 -0.80
C ALA A 216 8.18 17.00 -0.36
N GLU A 217 8.99 17.67 -1.18
CA GLU A 217 10.37 18.01 -0.82
C GLU A 217 10.41 19.09 0.26
N LYS A 218 9.57 20.13 0.15
CA LYS A 218 9.49 21.17 1.17
C LYS A 218 8.96 20.65 2.50
N LEU A 219 7.97 19.74 2.48
CA LEU A 219 7.51 19.04 3.69
C LEU A 219 8.68 18.30 4.37
N LYS A 220 9.44 17.52 3.59
CA LYS A 220 10.60 16.78 4.08
C LYS A 220 11.69 17.71 4.61
N GLY A 221 11.98 18.83 3.93
CA GLY A 221 12.92 19.85 4.37
C GLY A 221 12.51 20.53 5.67
N ALA A 222 11.20 20.66 5.92
CA ALA A 222 10.64 21.14 7.18
C ALA A 222 10.55 20.05 8.28
N GLY A 223 10.97 18.81 7.99
CA GLY A 223 10.88 17.69 8.92
C GLY A 223 9.46 17.16 9.14
N ILE A 224 8.53 17.44 8.23
CA ILE A 224 7.12 17.06 8.31
C ILE A 224 6.91 15.82 7.43
N THR A 225 6.46 14.73 8.05
CA THR A 225 6.07 13.52 7.33
C THR A 225 4.59 13.55 6.97
N THR A 226 4.20 12.78 5.95
CA THR A 226 2.80 12.61 5.56
C THR A 226 1.97 12.01 6.70
N GLU A 227 2.54 11.11 7.50
CA GLU A 227 1.87 10.52 8.66
C GLU A 227 1.59 11.54 9.76
N ASN A 228 2.47 12.53 9.96
CA ASN A 228 2.23 13.61 10.90
C ASN A 228 1.14 14.55 10.35
N LEU A 229 1.23 14.85 9.05
CA LEU A 229 0.29 15.73 8.37
C LEU A 229 -1.15 15.15 8.34
N ASP A 230 -1.32 13.83 8.31
CA ASP A 230 -2.62 13.17 8.43
C ASP A 230 -3.33 13.45 9.76
N LEU A 231 -2.57 13.73 10.82
CA LEU A 231 -3.09 14.00 12.16
C LEU A 231 -3.45 15.48 12.37
N GLU A 232 -3.09 16.34 11.43
CA GLU A 232 -3.37 17.77 11.50
C GLU A 232 -4.81 18.07 11.09
N ASP A 233 -5.49 18.91 11.87
CA ASP A 233 -6.79 19.43 11.46
C ASP A 233 -6.65 20.49 10.36
N LYS A 234 -7.80 20.89 9.78
CA LYS A 234 -7.83 21.89 8.70
C LYS A 234 -7.24 23.24 9.10
N GLY A 235 -7.28 23.60 10.39
CA GLY A 235 -6.76 24.85 10.93
C GLY A 235 -5.25 24.81 10.93
N ASN A 236 -4.68 23.75 11.51
CA ASN A 236 -3.24 23.54 11.54
C ASN A 236 -2.65 23.42 10.13
N MET A 237 -3.34 22.77 9.19
CA MET A 237 -2.93 22.77 7.78
C MET A 237 -2.86 24.18 7.18
N ASN A 238 -3.84 25.04 7.47
CA ASN A 238 -3.84 26.42 6.99
C ASN A 238 -2.71 27.23 7.64
N GLU A 239 -2.47 27.03 8.93
CA GLU A 239 -1.35 27.66 9.63
C GLU A 239 0.00 27.23 9.07
N LEU A 240 0.16 25.94 8.75
CA LEU A 240 1.36 25.42 8.14
C LEU A 240 1.64 26.11 6.79
N ILE A 241 0.61 26.21 5.95
CA ILE A 241 0.69 26.91 4.66
C ILE A 241 1.05 28.39 4.86
N ALA A 242 0.45 29.05 5.85
CA ALA A 242 0.72 30.46 6.14
C ALA A 242 2.13 30.71 6.70
N LYS A 243 2.66 29.78 7.50
CA LYS A 243 3.98 29.88 8.13
C LYS A 243 5.13 29.55 7.17
N HIS A 244 4.89 28.71 6.16
CA HIS A 244 5.90 28.24 5.22
C HIS A 244 5.47 28.53 3.76
N PRO A 245 5.84 29.71 3.21
CA PRO A 245 5.47 30.09 1.86
C PRO A 245 5.81 29.04 0.80
N GLY A 246 4.82 28.68 0.00
CA GLY A 246 4.96 27.70 -1.08
C GLY A 246 5.14 26.24 -0.62
N ILE A 247 4.96 25.91 0.68
CA ILE A 247 4.95 24.52 1.16
C ILE A 247 3.70 23.77 0.68
N GLY A 248 2.60 24.50 0.47
CA GLY A 248 1.33 23.95 0.05
C GLY A 248 0.31 25.02 -0.27
N ALA A 249 -0.82 24.59 -0.84
CA ALA A 249 -1.93 25.44 -1.25
C ALA A 249 -3.25 24.82 -0.82
N ARG A 250 -4.17 25.68 -0.36
CA ARG A 250 -5.55 25.31 -0.06
C ARG A 250 -6.46 25.72 -1.23
N ILE A 251 -7.26 24.78 -1.69
CA ILE A 251 -8.16 24.96 -2.83
C ILE A 251 -9.59 24.72 -2.36
N ILE A 252 -10.45 25.71 -2.53
CA ILE A 252 -11.88 25.55 -2.32
C ILE A 252 -12.54 25.02 -3.59
N GLN A 253 -13.66 24.33 -3.41
CA GLN A 253 -14.49 23.88 -4.52
C GLN A 253 -15.01 25.06 -5.35
N THR A 254 -14.69 25.07 -6.64
CA THR A 254 -15.28 25.95 -7.65
C THR A 254 -15.31 25.22 -8.99
N LYS A 255 -15.99 25.78 -10.00
CA LYS A 255 -15.91 25.27 -11.38
C LYS A 255 -14.48 25.26 -11.97
N TYR A 256 -13.55 26.01 -11.38
CA TYR A 256 -12.14 26.07 -11.80
C TYR A 256 -11.24 25.07 -11.05
N TRP A 257 -11.81 24.21 -10.20
CA TRP A 257 -11.02 23.28 -9.37
C TRP A 257 -10.07 22.40 -10.19
N ARG A 258 -10.53 21.85 -11.34
CA ARG A 258 -9.70 21.01 -12.23
C ARG A 258 -8.45 21.76 -12.70
N VAL A 259 -8.63 22.98 -13.18
CA VAL A 259 -7.54 23.83 -13.72
C VAL A 259 -6.56 24.19 -12.61
N ASN A 260 -7.06 24.60 -11.45
CA ASN A 260 -6.26 24.98 -10.30
C ASN A 260 -5.42 23.83 -9.74
N ILE A 261 -5.99 22.62 -9.69
CA ILE A 261 -5.25 21.42 -9.32
C ILE A 261 -4.15 21.13 -10.33
N ALA A 262 -4.47 21.12 -11.63
CA ALA A 262 -3.49 20.88 -12.68
C ALA A 262 -2.32 21.90 -12.62
N GLU A 263 -2.61 23.17 -12.40
CA GLU A 263 -1.60 24.23 -12.25
C GLU A 263 -0.66 23.97 -11.07
N LEU A 264 -1.20 23.58 -9.91
CA LEU A 264 -0.41 23.29 -8.70
C LEU A 264 0.38 21.97 -8.77
N LEU A 265 -0.09 21.03 -9.61
CA LEU A 265 0.63 19.80 -9.92
C LEU A 265 1.78 20.04 -10.89
N GLU A 266 1.61 20.93 -11.87
CA GLU A 266 2.61 21.22 -12.90
C GLU A 266 3.71 22.18 -12.43
N ASN A 267 3.33 23.22 -11.70
CA ASN A 267 4.21 24.34 -11.37
C ASN A 267 4.66 24.33 -9.91
N GLN A 268 5.67 25.16 -9.60
CA GLN A 268 6.01 25.44 -8.21
C GLN A 268 4.82 26.09 -7.50
N ILE A 269 4.55 25.64 -6.27
CA ILE A 269 3.47 26.20 -5.46
C ILE A 269 3.86 27.64 -5.07
N PRO A 270 3.05 28.65 -5.43
CA PRO A 270 3.37 30.04 -5.17
C PRO A 270 3.39 30.33 -3.66
N GLU A 271 4.19 31.33 -3.26
CA GLU A 271 4.33 31.75 -1.86
C GLU A 271 2.99 32.17 -1.24
N THR A 272 2.13 32.78 -2.04
CA THR A 272 0.74 33.08 -1.69
C THR A 272 -0.16 32.52 -2.78
N TYR A 273 -1.01 31.56 -2.42
CA TYR A 273 -2.01 31.01 -3.32
C TYR A 273 -3.37 31.62 -3.03
N THR A 274 -3.92 32.34 -4.01
CA THR A 274 -5.34 32.69 -4.04
C THR A 274 -5.95 32.00 -5.24
N THR A 275 -7.18 31.52 -5.10
CA THR A 275 -7.90 30.86 -6.20
C THR A 275 -8.03 31.84 -7.37
N THR A 276 -7.17 31.70 -8.37
CA THR A 276 -7.16 32.51 -9.58
C THR A 276 -8.39 32.17 -10.42
N LYS A 277 -9.07 33.20 -10.91
CA LYS A 277 -10.01 33.05 -12.02
C LYS A 277 -9.16 33.01 -13.29
N THR A 278 -8.78 31.83 -13.74
CA THR A 278 -8.11 31.69 -15.03
C THR A 278 -9.07 32.12 -16.14
N SER A 279 -8.64 33.06 -16.99
CA SER A 279 -9.42 33.55 -18.14
C SER A 279 -9.37 32.64 -19.36
N GLU A 280 -8.49 31.63 -19.33
CA GLU A 280 -8.31 30.69 -20.43
C GLU A 280 -9.19 29.47 -20.21
N LEU A 281 -10.08 29.22 -21.17
CA LEU A 281 -10.92 28.03 -21.21
C LEU A 281 -10.02 26.81 -21.44
N PRO A 282 -10.01 25.78 -20.57
CA PRO A 282 -9.26 24.55 -20.84
C PRO A 282 -9.62 23.93 -22.20
N VAL A 283 -8.61 23.33 -22.81
CA VAL A 283 -8.70 22.60 -24.08
C VAL A 283 -9.69 21.44 -23.93
N SER A 284 -10.53 21.23 -24.95
CA SER A 284 -11.50 20.15 -24.99
C SER A 284 -10.85 18.77 -24.76
N GLU A 285 -11.53 17.91 -23.99
CA GLU A 285 -11.11 16.52 -23.77
C GLU A 285 -11.34 15.63 -25.02
N PHE A 286 -12.19 16.07 -25.96
CA PHE A 286 -12.59 15.31 -27.14
C PHE A 286 -11.82 15.69 -28.40
N THR A 287 -11.28 16.91 -28.45
CA THR A 287 -10.22 17.21 -29.41
C THR A 287 -9.00 16.41 -29.01
N LYS A 288 -8.35 15.72 -29.96
CA LYS A 288 -7.01 15.16 -29.72
C LYS A 288 -6.19 16.31 -29.14
N LYS A 289 -5.90 16.24 -27.83
CA LYS A 289 -4.81 17.05 -27.27
C LYS A 289 -3.67 16.84 -28.24
N GLU A 290 -3.08 17.91 -28.74
CA GLU A 290 -1.67 17.80 -29.09
C GLU A 290 -1.04 17.27 -27.81
N LYS A 291 -0.77 15.96 -27.75
CA LYS A 291 0.03 15.36 -26.69
C LYS A 291 1.17 16.34 -26.54
N LYS A 292 1.40 16.90 -25.34
CA LYS A 292 2.55 17.79 -25.07
C LYS A 292 3.68 17.23 -25.93
N ASN A 293 4.08 18.01 -26.94
CA ASN A 293 4.89 17.48 -28.04
C ASN A 293 6.30 17.34 -27.48
N PHE A 294 6.48 16.29 -26.69
CA PHE A 294 7.71 16.00 -26.03
C PHE A 294 8.70 15.68 -27.13
N LEU A 295 9.87 16.28 -27.02
CA LEU A 295 10.95 16.08 -27.97
C LEU A 295 11.25 14.59 -28.15
N ALA A 296 11.76 14.21 -29.32
CA ALA A 296 12.42 12.91 -29.44
C ALA A 296 13.54 12.83 -28.40
N PHE A 297 13.87 11.63 -27.91
CA PHE A 297 14.83 11.49 -26.81
C PHE A 297 16.18 12.14 -27.16
N GLU A 298 16.60 12.05 -28.41
CA GLU A 298 17.85 12.64 -28.91
C GLU A 298 17.83 14.17 -28.85
N ASP A 299 16.71 14.79 -29.23
CA ASP A 299 16.53 16.24 -29.20
C ASP A 299 16.40 16.74 -27.76
N PHE A 300 15.61 16.04 -26.95
CA PHE A 300 15.47 16.27 -25.51
C PHE A 300 16.83 16.21 -24.79
N GLN A 301 17.58 15.13 -25.02
CA GLN A 301 18.89 14.93 -24.40
C GLN A 301 19.88 16.01 -24.84
N ARG A 302 19.84 16.43 -26.11
CA ARG A 302 20.68 17.52 -26.63
C ARG A 302 20.39 18.85 -25.94
N GLU A 303 19.12 19.21 -25.78
CA GLU A 303 18.74 20.44 -25.08
C GLU A 303 19.14 20.40 -23.60
N VAL A 304 18.87 19.28 -22.93
CA VAL A 304 19.24 19.09 -21.53
C VAL A 304 20.77 19.19 -21.34
N LYS A 305 21.56 18.54 -22.21
CA LYS A 305 23.04 18.63 -22.22
C LYS A 305 23.53 20.06 -22.39
N ALA A 306 22.87 20.85 -23.24
CA ALA A 306 23.28 22.23 -23.52
C ALA A 306 23.03 23.18 -22.33
N LEU A 307 22.00 22.90 -21.52
CA LEU A 307 21.58 23.76 -20.41
C LEU A 307 22.15 23.35 -19.05
N TYR A 308 22.55 22.09 -18.87
CA TYR A 308 23.04 21.61 -17.59
C TYR A 308 24.39 22.25 -17.21
N PRO A 309 24.50 22.94 -16.05
CA PRO A 309 25.71 23.68 -15.67
C PRO A 309 26.91 22.78 -15.27
N GLY A 310 26.74 21.46 -15.26
CA GLY A 310 27.82 20.53 -14.89
C GLY A 310 28.01 20.34 -13.40
N GLU A 311 27.26 21.04 -12.55
CA GLU A 311 27.35 20.97 -11.08
C GLU A 311 26.01 20.53 -10.44
N GLY A 312 26.05 20.10 -9.17
CA GLY A 312 24.86 19.66 -8.44
C GLY A 312 24.29 18.31 -8.87
N ARG A 313 23.18 17.88 -8.23
CA ARG A 313 22.47 16.65 -8.58
C ARG A 313 21.60 16.90 -9.81
N ILE A 314 21.78 16.07 -10.84
CA ILE A 314 21.15 16.25 -12.16
C ILE A 314 19.62 16.31 -12.06
N ILE A 315 19.04 15.45 -11.22
CA ILE A 315 17.58 15.40 -11.01
C ILE A 315 17.03 16.70 -10.40
N GLU A 316 17.73 17.27 -9.41
CA GLU A 316 17.33 18.50 -8.73
C GLU A 316 17.40 19.69 -9.71
N TRP A 317 18.50 19.78 -10.47
CA TRP A 317 18.61 20.79 -11.52
C TRP A 317 17.53 20.63 -12.59
N TYR A 318 17.33 19.41 -13.11
CA TYR A 318 16.37 19.15 -14.17
C TYR A 318 14.95 19.56 -13.75
N ARG A 319 14.55 19.25 -12.51
CA ARG A 319 13.25 19.64 -11.96
C ARG A 319 13.09 21.15 -11.83
N SER A 320 14.16 21.87 -11.48
CA SER A 320 14.13 23.33 -11.41
C SER A 320 14.04 23.99 -12.79
N GLU A 321 14.64 23.36 -13.81
CA GLU A 321 14.72 23.91 -15.16
C GLU A 321 13.49 23.53 -16.01
N ARG A 322 12.94 22.32 -15.83
CA ARG A 322 11.81 21.77 -16.62
C ARG A 322 10.59 22.70 -16.73
N PRO A 323 10.15 23.47 -15.71
CA PRO A 323 9.04 24.42 -15.87
C PRO A 323 9.24 25.47 -16.97
N ASN A 324 10.49 25.75 -17.35
CA ASN A 324 10.82 26.67 -18.46
C ASN A 324 10.69 26.01 -19.84
N HIS A 325 10.51 24.68 -19.91
CA HIS A 325 10.52 23.89 -21.14
C HIS A 325 9.24 23.04 -21.27
N THR A 326 8.24 23.59 -21.96
CA THR A 326 6.91 22.96 -22.10
C THR A 326 6.92 21.61 -22.85
N ASN A 327 7.98 21.35 -23.62
CA ASN A 327 8.26 20.12 -24.37
C ASN A 327 9.15 19.12 -23.59
N TRP A 328 9.50 19.40 -22.34
CA TRP A 328 10.23 18.47 -21.47
C TRP A 328 9.26 17.70 -20.55
N PRO A 329 9.34 16.36 -20.50
CA PRO A 329 8.47 15.56 -19.65
C PRO A 329 8.83 15.71 -18.18
N SER A 330 7.84 15.64 -17.29
CA SER A 330 8.04 15.61 -15.84
C SER A 330 8.79 14.35 -15.38
N ALA A 331 8.43 13.19 -15.95
CA ALA A 331 9.07 11.89 -15.71
C ALA A 331 9.79 11.38 -16.98
N PRO A 332 10.97 11.92 -17.32
CA PRO A 332 11.69 11.53 -18.53
C PRO A 332 12.14 10.05 -18.49
N ASN A 333 12.37 9.50 -17.30
CA ASN A 333 12.73 8.10 -17.09
C ASN A 333 11.68 7.13 -17.59
N ASP A 334 10.41 7.44 -17.39
CA ASP A 334 9.33 6.59 -17.86
C ASP A 334 8.96 6.92 -19.29
N LYS A 335 8.96 8.22 -19.65
CA LYS A 335 8.65 8.66 -21.01
C LYS A 335 9.58 8.06 -22.05
N TYR A 336 10.86 7.96 -21.72
CA TYR A 336 11.91 7.48 -22.62
C TYR A 336 12.49 6.12 -22.20
N LYS A 337 11.86 5.39 -21.26
CA LYS A 337 12.32 4.10 -20.73
C LYS A 337 12.77 3.10 -21.79
N HIS A 338 12.06 3.08 -22.91
CA HIS A 338 12.33 2.19 -24.06
C HIS A 338 12.77 2.96 -25.32
N ARG A 339 13.15 4.23 -25.15
CA ARG A 339 13.54 5.17 -26.22
C ARG A 339 14.89 5.81 -25.91
N GLY A 340 15.83 5.04 -25.34
CA GLY A 340 17.19 5.50 -25.07
C GLY A 340 17.46 6.00 -23.65
N TRP A 341 16.47 6.01 -22.76
CA TRP A 341 16.71 6.36 -21.35
C TRP A 341 17.49 5.27 -20.62
N ILE A 342 18.68 5.62 -20.13
CA ILE A 342 19.54 4.74 -19.34
C ILE A 342 19.61 5.22 -17.88
N GLY A 343 19.54 6.53 -17.66
CA GLY A 343 19.58 7.14 -16.34
C GLY A 343 19.95 8.61 -16.39
N TRP A 344 19.88 9.27 -15.24
CA TRP A 344 20.09 10.71 -15.12
C TRP A 344 21.47 11.19 -15.59
N SER A 345 22.53 10.39 -15.40
CA SER A 345 23.88 10.75 -15.86
C SER A 345 23.98 10.83 -17.38
N GLU A 346 23.41 9.84 -18.08
CA GLU A 346 23.37 9.81 -19.55
C GLU A 346 22.60 11.02 -20.10
N LEU A 347 21.52 11.44 -19.43
CA LEU A 347 20.70 12.58 -19.87
C LEU A 347 21.53 13.86 -20.09
N VAL A 348 22.50 14.13 -19.23
CA VAL A 348 23.35 15.34 -19.30
C VAL A 348 24.73 15.07 -19.92
N GLY A 349 24.93 13.91 -20.53
CA GLY A 349 26.23 13.56 -21.13
C GLY A 349 27.36 13.37 -20.13
N LYS A 350 27.03 13.23 -18.84
CA LYS A 350 27.99 12.76 -17.84
C LYS A 350 28.12 11.26 -17.98
N GLU A 351 29.35 10.76 -17.91
CA GLU A 351 29.60 9.33 -17.96
C GLU A 351 28.78 8.62 -16.86
N ASN A 352 27.91 7.74 -17.30
CA ASN A 352 27.13 6.91 -16.41
C ASN A 352 28.10 5.92 -15.76
N ARG A 353 28.41 6.08 -14.46
CA ARG A 353 29.31 5.18 -13.71
C ARG A 353 28.81 3.72 -13.64
N PHE A 354 27.65 3.47 -14.22
CA PHE A 354 26.95 2.20 -14.29
C PHE A 354 26.95 1.58 -15.70
N LYS A 355 27.70 2.16 -16.66
CA LYS A 355 27.47 1.89 -18.08
C LYS A 355 27.84 0.48 -18.54
N ASP A 356 29.05 -0.03 -18.33
CA ASP A 356 29.42 -1.31 -18.95
C ASP A 356 30.39 -2.08 -18.05
N TYR A 357 29.85 -2.86 -17.12
CA TYR A 357 30.66 -3.85 -16.42
C TYR A 357 31.02 -4.97 -17.40
N PRO A 358 32.31 -5.38 -17.50
CA PRO A 358 32.72 -6.49 -18.36
C PRO A 358 31.95 -7.78 -18.04
N SER A 359 32.03 -8.79 -18.91
CA SER A 359 31.58 -10.14 -18.50
C SER A 359 32.36 -10.56 -17.25
N PHE A 360 31.81 -11.47 -16.43
CA PHE A 360 32.53 -11.90 -15.24
C PHE A 360 33.88 -12.54 -15.61
N GLU A 361 33.92 -13.26 -16.72
CA GLU A 361 35.11 -13.88 -17.28
C GLU A 361 36.17 -12.84 -17.67
N ASP A 362 35.80 -11.81 -18.43
CA ASP A 362 36.73 -10.75 -18.85
C ASP A 362 37.21 -9.94 -17.63
N PHE A 363 36.29 -9.63 -16.71
CA PHE A 363 36.58 -8.96 -15.44
C PHE A 363 37.58 -9.76 -14.60
N GLN A 364 37.37 -11.07 -14.48
CA GLN A 364 38.22 -11.97 -13.72
C GLN A 364 39.62 -12.06 -14.34
N VAL A 365 39.72 -12.13 -15.67
CA VAL A 365 41.00 -12.14 -16.39
C VAL A 365 41.80 -10.85 -16.12
N GLU A 366 41.16 -9.69 -16.19
CA GLU A 366 41.79 -8.41 -15.86
C GLU A 366 42.30 -8.38 -14.41
N ILE A 367 41.49 -8.85 -13.47
CA ILE A 367 41.86 -8.89 -12.05
C ILE A 367 43.05 -9.83 -11.81
N ILE A 368 43.02 -11.04 -12.39
CA ILE A 368 44.09 -12.04 -12.26
C ILE A 368 45.42 -11.47 -12.77
N ASN A 369 45.40 -10.72 -13.87
CA ASN A 369 46.59 -10.12 -14.46
C ASN A 369 47.19 -8.99 -13.61
N LEU A 370 46.38 -8.31 -12.79
CA LEU A 370 46.79 -7.14 -12.00
C LEU A 370 47.06 -7.44 -10.53
N TYR A 371 46.47 -8.48 -9.97
CA TYR A 371 46.60 -8.80 -8.55
C TYR A 371 48.01 -9.32 -8.23
N PRO A 372 48.74 -8.70 -7.28
CA PRO A 372 50.15 -9.04 -7.00
C PRO A 372 50.34 -10.38 -6.26
N GLY A 373 49.27 -11.11 -5.96
CA GLY A 373 49.33 -12.40 -5.28
C GLY A 373 49.40 -12.31 -3.74
N GLU A 374 49.61 -11.12 -3.17
CA GLU A 374 49.80 -10.89 -1.73
C GLU A 374 48.76 -9.91 -1.16
N GLY A 375 48.46 -10.04 0.14
CA GLY A 375 47.52 -9.18 0.86
C GLY A 375 46.03 -9.58 0.75
N GLU A 376 45.17 -8.85 1.46
CA GLU A 376 43.71 -9.07 1.47
C GLU A 376 43.09 -8.55 0.16
N ILE A 377 42.36 -9.43 -0.54
CA ILE A 377 41.91 -9.21 -1.92
C ILE A 377 40.92 -8.04 -2.00
N GLY A 378 40.00 -7.92 -1.06
CA GLY A 378 39.00 -6.84 -1.04
C GLY A 378 39.64 -5.46 -0.85
N ALA A 379 40.58 -5.33 0.09
CA ALA A 379 41.31 -4.09 0.35
C ALA A 379 42.21 -3.68 -0.82
N TRP A 380 42.82 -4.64 -1.52
CA TRP A 380 43.55 -4.36 -2.76
C TRP A 380 42.59 -3.88 -3.85
N TYR A 381 41.50 -4.62 -4.07
CA TYR A 381 40.49 -4.30 -5.08
C TYR A 381 39.89 -2.91 -4.90
N GLU A 382 39.57 -2.52 -3.65
CA GLU A 382 38.98 -1.22 -3.34
C GLU A 382 39.90 -0.05 -3.70
N LYS A 383 41.22 -0.24 -3.59
CA LYS A 383 42.20 0.75 -4.03
C LYS A 383 42.37 0.72 -5.54
N GLU A 384 42.51 -0.46 -6.12
CA GLU A 384 42.82 -0.61 -7.55
C GLU A 384 41.64 -0.20 -8.44
N ARG A 385 40.39 -0.52 -8.06
CA ARG A 385 39.17 -0.14 -8.80
C ARG A 385 39.03 1.36 -9.04
N THR A 386 39.67 2.21 -8.22
CA THR A 386 39.63 3.67 -8.43
C THR A 386 40.34 4.11 -9.70
N LYS A 387 41.19 3.25 -10.26
CA LYS A 387 41.94 3.46 -11.50
C LYS A 387 41.26 2.85 -12.74
N HIS A 388 40.22 2.03 -12.54
CA HIS A 388 39.53 1.30 -13.60
C HIS A 388 38.07 1.73 -13.68
N ILE A 389 37.74 2.48 -14.73
CA ILE A 389 36.43 3.15 -14.89
C ILE A 389 35.25 2.18 -15.01
N ASN A 390 35.51 0.94 -15.44
CA ASN A 390 34.55 -0.14 -15.68
C ASN A 390 34.55 -1.21 -14.58
N TRP A 391 35.20 -0.98 -13.43
CA TRP A 391 35.19 -1.94 -12.32
C TRP A 391 34.09 -1.62 -11.29
N PRO A 392 33.22 -2.58 -10.93
CA PRO A 392 32.12 -2.33 -10.01
C PRO A 392 32.58 -2.03 -8.59
N SER A 393 31.90 -1.11 -7.90
CA SER A 393 32.14 -0.89 -6.47
C SER A 393 31.68 -2.07 -5.60
N ALA A 394 30.70 -2.83 -6.09
CA ALA A 394 30.17 -4.02 -5.41
C ALA A 394 30.07 -5.20 -6.40
N PRO A 395 31.20 -5.80 -6.82
CA PRO A 395 31.21 -6.87 -7.82
C PRO A 395 30.35 -8.07 -7.40
N TYR A 396 30.31 -8.37 -6.10
CA TYR A 396 29.47 -9.44 -5.54
C TYR A 396 27.96 -9.25 -5.73
N ARG A 397 27.49 -8.02 -6.00
CA ARG A 397 26.08 -7.76 -6.35
C ARG A 397 25.86 -7.82 -7.85
N ILE A 398 26.82 -7.31 -8.63
CA ILE A 398 26.73 -7.24 -10.10
C ILE A 398 26.83 -8.62 -10.74
N TYR A 399 27.72 -9.47 -10.21
CA TYR A 399 28.05 -10.78 -10.78
C TYR A 399 27.48 -11.95 -9.98
N LYS A 400 26.60 -11.69 -9.00
CA LYS A 400 26.04 -12.69 -8.06
C LYS A 400 25.57 -13.97 -8.76
N ASP A 401 24.85 -13.81 -9.87
CA ASP A 401 24.28 -14.91 -10.65
C ASP A 401 25.01 -15.10 -12.00
N LYS A 402 26.21 -14.50 -12.14
CA LYS A 402 27.04 -14.49 -13.35
C LYS A 402 28.44 -15.04 -13.09
N GLY A 403 28.60 -15.97 -12.15
CA GLY A 403 29.89 -16.60 -11.83
C GLY A 403 30.59 -16.06 -10.57
N TRP A 404 30.05 -15.02 -9.91
CA TRP A 404 30.60 -14.59 -8.63
C TRP A 404 30.34 -15.58 -7.52
N VAL A 405 31.41 -16.11 -6.94
CA VAL A 405 31.34 -17.02 -5.79
C VAL A 405 32.01 -16.44 -4.56
N GLY A 406 33.06 -15.63 -4.75
CA GLY A 406 33.75 -14.96 -3.65
C GLY A 406 35.06 -14.34 -4.08
N TRP A 407 35.63 -13.55 -3.17
CA TRP A 407 36.88 -12.83 -3.40
C TRP A 407 38.07 -13.71 -3.83
N PRO A 408 38.29 -14.93 -3.27
CA PRO A 408 39.39 -15.78 -3.73
C PRO A 408 39.28 -16.17 -5.20
N GLU A 409 38.07 -16.53 -5.65
CA GLU A 409 37.83 -16.97 -7.03
C GLU A 409 38.07 -15.85 -8.04
N LEU A 410 37.77 -14.60 -7.65
CA LEU A 410 38.00 -13.43 -8.50
C LEU A 410 39.48 -13.26 -8.93
N VAL A 411 40.42 -13.67 -8.09
CA VAL A 411 41.86 -13.60 -8.37
C VAL A 411 42.45 -14.96 -8.77
N GLY A 412 41.61 -15.91 -9.21
CA GLY A 412 42.05 -17.24 -9.61
C GLY A 412 42.60 -18.09 -8.46
N LYS A 413 42.36 -17.71 -7.21
CA LYS A 413 42.71 -18.50 -6.02
C LYS A 413 41.56 -19.44 -5.66
N GLU A 414 41.91 -20.62 -5.19
CA GLU A 414 40.92 -21.59 -4.72
C GLU A 414 40.11 -21.00 -3.55
N ASN A 415 38.78 -20.98 -3.71
CA ASN A 415 37.88 -20.49 -2.67
C ASN A 415 37.78 -21.54 -1.56
N MET A 416 38.55 -21.35 -0.49
CA MET A 416 38.58 -22.22 0.70
C MET A 416 37.21 -22.40 1.40
N TYR A 417 36.20 -21.63 0.99
CA TYR A 417 34.82 -21.71 1.50
C TYR A 417 33.84 -22.44 0.54
N ARG A 418 34.26 -22.81 -0.68
CA ARG A 418 33.53 -23.77 -1.52
C ARG A 418 33.69 -25.15 -0.89
N LYS A 419 32.80 -25.52 0.03
CA LYS A 419 32.66 -26.92 0.43
C LYS A 419 31.83 -27.62 -0.63
N GLU A 420 32.44 -28.47 -1.44
CA GLU A 420 31.67 -29.53 -2.08
C GLU A 420 31.05 -30.38 -0.96
N HIS A 421 29.72 -30.36 -0.92
CA HIS A 421 28.95 -30.90 0.19
C HIS A 421 28.73 -32.39 -0.02
N LEU A 422 29.28 -33.22 0.87
CA LEU A 422 29.03 -34.66 0.86
C LEU A 422 27.53 -34.94 1.00
N SER A 423 27.05 -35.92 0.24
CA SER A 423 25.73 -36.51 0.50
C SER A 423 25.70 -37.06 1.93
N PHE A 424 24.53 -37.16 2.55
CA PHE A 424 24.45 -37.72 3.91
C PHE A 424 25.00 -39.15 3.97
N ALA A 425 24.81 -39.94 2.90
CA ALA A 425 25.30 -41.31 2.83
C ALA A 425 26.84 -41.37 2.79
N ASP A 426 27.48 -40.53 1.96
CA ASP A 426 28.94 -40.48 1.86
C ASP A 426 29.55 -39.92 3.15
N PHE A 427 28.97 -38.84 3.68
CA PHE A 427 29.35 -38.27 4.96
C PHE A 427 29.24 -39.28 6.11
N GLN A 428 28.11 -40.00 6.20
CA GLN A 428 27.90 -41.00 7.24
C GLN A 428 28.88 -42.17 7.10
N SER A 429 29.15 -42.61 5.87
CA SER A 429 30.12 -43.68 5.59
C SER A 429 31.54 -43.30 6.03
N GLU A 430 32.00 -42.09 5.69
CA GLU A 430 33.31 -41.58 6.11
C GLU A 430 33.41 -41.47 7.63
N VAL A 431 32.38 -40.90 8.27
CA VAL A 431 32.36 -40.71 9.73
C VAL A 431 32.38 -42.06 10.45
N ARG A 432 31.63 -43.06 9.95
CA ARG A 432 31.62 -44.43 10.48
C ARG A 432 32.97 -45.12 10.36
N ALA A 433 33.63 -44.98 9.21
CA ALA A 433 34.93 -45.62 8.96
C ALA A 433 36.03 -45.13 9.90
N LEU A 434 35.92 -43.89 10.40
CA LEU A 434 36.94 -43.25 11.23
C LEU A 434 36.63 -43.26 12.74
N TYR A 435 35.39 -43.55 13.13
CA TYR A 435 35.01 -43.54 14.53
C TYR A 435 35.61 -44.75 15.27
N PRO A 436 36.36 -44.55 16.38
CA PRO A 436 37.06 -45.64 17.07
C PRO A 436 36.15 -46.56 17.90
N GLY A 437 34.84 -46.33 17.94
CA GLY A 437 33.89 -47.15 18.71
C GLY A 437 33.78 -46.81 20.19
N GLU A 438 34.56 -45.84 20.69
CA GLU A 438 34.63 -45.50 22.12
C GLU A 438 34.39 -44.01 22.40
N GLY A 439 33.71 -43.72 23.51
CA GLY A 439 33.48 -42.35 24.01
C GLY A 439 32.37 -41.56 23.29
N SER A 440 32.20 -40.29 23.64
CA SER A 440 31.16 -39.43 23.06
C SER A 440 31.41 -39.14 21.59
N VAL A 441 30.47 -39.54 20.73
CA VAL A 441 30.50 -39.29 19.27
C VAL A 441 30.67 -37.80 18.96
N ILE A 442 29.95 -36.93 19.68
CA ILE A 442 30.01 -35.47 19.49
C ILE A 442 31.42 -34.96 19.77
N THR A 443 31.99 -35.37 20.91
CA THR A 443 33.30 -34.88 21.37
C THR A 443 34.41 -35.34 20.44
N TRP A 444 34.35 -36.60 19.99
CA TRP A 444 35.27 -37.13 18.99
C TRP A 444 35.12 -36.38 17.66
N TYR A 445 33.89 -36.26 17.15
CA TYR A 445 33.60 -35.63 15.86
C TYR A 445 34.11 -34.18 15.81
N MET A 446 33.91 -33.41 16.89
CA MET A 446 34.38 -32.02 16.96
C MET A 446 35.91 -31.88 16.91
N LYS A 447 36.65 -32.89 17.38
CA LYS A 447 38.10 -32.97 17.27
C LYS A 447 38.51 -33.41 15.87
N GLU A 448 37.89 -34.47 15.37
CA GLU A 448 38.27 -35.13 14.12
C GLU A 448 37.91 -34.28 12.91
N LYS A 449 36.76 -33.60 12.90
CA LYS A 449 36.34 -32.70 11.80
C LYS A 449 37.37 -31.61 11.47
N LYS A 450 38.25 -31.25 12.41
CA LYS A 450 39.32 -30.26 12.16
C LYS A 450 40.32 -30.76 11.11
N LYS A 451 40.40 -32.07 10.90
CA LYS A 451 41.26 -32.74 9.92
C LYS A 451 40.54 -33.02 8.59
N HIS A 452 39.21 -32.92 8.55
CA HIS A 452 38.38 -33.26 7.39
C HIS A 452 37.70 -32.02 6.82
N ARG A 453 38.20 -31.55 5.66
CA ARG A 453 37.80 -30.27 5.06
C ARG A 453 36.30 -30.20 4.70
N ASN A 454 35.69 -31.34 4.37
CA ASN A 454 34.30 -31.44 3.91
C ASN A 454 33.28 -31.72 5.02
N TRP A 455 33.72 -31.89 6.28
CA TRP A 455 32.81 -32.16 7.40
C TRP A 455 32.18 -30.88 7.96
N TYR A 456 30.91 -30.96 8.35
CA TYR A 456 30.17 -29.81 8.89
C TYR A 456 30.51 -29.54 10.35
N SER A 457 30.49 -28.27 10.77
CA SER A 457 30.54 -27.93 12.20
C SER A 457 29.28 -28.34 12.95
N ASP A 458 28.14 -28.32 12.24
CA ASP A 458 26.84 -28.70 12.75
C ASP A 458 26.12 -29.53 11.69
N PRO A 459 26.43 -30.84 11.59
CA PRO A 459 25.80 -31.73 10.63
C PRO A 459 24.31 -31.95 10.96
N GLN A 460 23.89 -31.80 12.21
CA GLN A 460 22.48 -31.89 12.60
C GLN A 460 21.64 -30.81 11.92
N ARG A 461 22.11 -29.56 11.89
CA ARG A 461 21.41 -28.48 11.19
C ARG A 461 21.35 -28.69 9.67
N VAL A 462 22.37 -29.32 9.11
CA VAL A 462 22.50 -29.50 7.65
C VAL A 462 21.65 -30.66 7.13
N TYR A 463 21.61 -31.77 7.89
CA TYR A 463 20.89 -32.99 7.50
C TYR A 463 19.57 -33.19 8.28
N GLY A 464 19.20 -32.20 9.09
CA GLY A 464 18.10 -32.25 10.07
C GLY A 464 16.72 -32.50 9.48
N ASP A 465 16.45 -31.95 8.30
CA ASP A 465 15.07 -31.88 7.79
C ASP A 465 14.55 -33.20 7.22
N LYS A 466 15.41 -34.22 6.99
CA LYS A 466 14.98 -35.48 6.34
C LYS A 466 15.67 -36.77 6.81
N VAL A 467 16.94 -36.74 7.25
CA VAL A 467 17.74 -37.98 7.42
C VAL A 467 18.53 -38.07 8.73
N TRP A 468 18.68 -36.96 9.47
CA TRP A 468 19.43 -36.96 10.73
C TRP A 468 18.64 -37.55 11.91
N GLN A 469 19.01 -38.75 12.37
CA GLN A 469 18.36 -39.43 13.50
C GLN A 469 19.07 -39.23 14.86
N GLY A 470 20.22 -38.55 14.85
CA GLY A 470 21.02 -38.24 16.03
C GLY A 470 22.47 -38.71 15.94
N TRP A 471 23.28 -38.25 16.89
CA TRP A 471 24.72 -38.55 16.94
C TRP A 471 25.08 -40.03 17.04
N PRO A 472 24.36 -40.89 17.81
CA PRO A 472 24.65 -42.33 17.82
C PRO A 472 24.46 -42.98 16.43
N GLU A 473 23.38 -42.61 15.74
CA GLU A 473 23.04 -43.21 14.45
C GLU A 473 23.99 -42.81 13.32
N LEU A 474 24.61 -41.62 13.44
CA LEU A 474 25.68 -41.18 12.55
C LEU A 474 26.81 -42.21 12.48
N VAL A 475 27.21 -42.79 13.61
CA VAL A 475 28.29 -43.79 13.68
C VAL A 475 27.78 -45.23 13.69
N GLY A 476 26.48 -45.44 13.46
CA GLY A 476 25.89 -46.79 13.41
C GLY A 476 25.69 -47.43 14.79
N ILE A 477 25.64 -46.61 15.86
CA ILE A 477 25.31 -47.06 17.21
C ILE A 477 23.81 -46.81 17.46
N GLU A 478 23.14 -47.81 18.04
CA GLU A 478 21.72 -47.73 18.35
C GLU A 478 21.42 -46.58 19.32
N ASN A 479 20.46 -45.72 18.93
CA ASN A 479 20.10 -44.55 19.72
C ASN A 479 19.18 -44.97 20.88
N VAL A 480 19.77 -45.32 22.02
CA VAL A 480 19.09 -45.73 23.27
C VAL A 480 18.10 -44.67 23.81
N LYS A 481 17.98 -43.49 23.18
CA LYS A 481 17.12 -42.37 23.59
C LYS A 481 15.83 -42.18 22.78
N LYS A 482 15.48 -43.03 21.80
CA LYS A 482 14.08 -43.08 21.31
C LYS A 482 13.23 -43.82 22.35
N LYS A 483 12.93 -43.14 23.45
CA LYS A 483 11.98 -43.64 24.44
C LYS A 483 10.59 -43.22 23.99
N GLU A 484 9.80 -44.19 23.51
CA GLU A 484 8.39 -43.98 23.27
C GLU A 484 7.70 -43.76 24.63
N TYR A 485 7.10 -42.60 24.81
CA TYR A 485 6.33 -42.28 26.02
C TYR A 485 4.87 -42.72 25.81
N PRO A 486 4.18 -43.19 26.87
CA PRO A 486 2.76 -43.51 26.78
C PRO A 486 1.91 -42.28 26.39
N SER A 487 0.69 -42.51 25.91
CA SER A 487 -0.27 -41.41 25.70
C SER A 487 -0.56 -40.70 27.02
N PHE A 488 -0.94 -39.41 27.00
CA PHE A 488 -1.25 -38.67 28.22
C PHE A 488 -2.28 -39.39 29.11
N GLN A 489 -3.29 -40.01 28.51
CA GLN A 489 -4.33 -40.73 29.24
C GLN A 489 -3.79 -41.97 29.95
N ASN A 490 -2.96 -42.78 29.27
CA ASN A 490 -2.34 -43.97 29.88
C ASN A 490 -1.35 -43.56 30.97
N PHE A 491 -0.51 -42.58 30.69
CA PHE A 491 0.40 -41.99 31.66
C PHE A 491 -0.34 -41.49 32.92
N GLN A 492 -1.45 -40.77 32.75
CA GLN A 492 -2.25 -40.27 33.86
C GLN A 492 -2.87 -41.41 34.68
N THR A 493 -3.37 -42.47 34.02
CA THR A 493 -3.90 -43.65 34.71
C THR A 493 -2.83 -44.36 35.53
N GLU A 494 -1.64 -44.56 34.97
CA GLU A 494 -0.50 -45.19 35.67
C GLU A 494 -0.06 -44.34 36.86
N VAL A 495 0.11 -43.03 36.67
CA VAL A 495 0.48 -42.08 37.74
C VAL A 495 -0.53 -42.12 38.89
N ARG A 496 -1.83 -42.14 38.59
CA ARG A 496 -2.89 -42.21 39.62
C ARG A 496 -2.89 -43.55 40.37
N ALA A 497 -2.52 -44.65 39.71
CA ALA A 497 -2.50 -45.97 40.33
C ALA A 497 -1.40 -46.11 41.39
N VAL A 498 -0.28 -45.40 41.23
CA VAL A 498 0.89 -45.49 42.14
C VAL A 498 1.04 -44.29 43.08
N TYR A 499 0.24 -43.24 42.89
CA TYR A 499 0.31 -42.05 43.74
C TYR A 499 -0.14 -42.33 45.18
N THR A 500 0.75 -42.02 46.13
CA THR A 500 0.56 -42.34 47.56
C THR A 500 -0.01 -41.20 48.40
N GLY A 501 -0.47 -40.11 47.77
CA GLY A 501 -1.07 -38.99 48.50
C GLY A 501 -0.10 -37.98 49.14
N LYS A 502 1.17 -37.91 48.70
CA LYS A 502 2.12 -36.89 49.17
C LYS A 502 1.66 -35.47 48.82
N ASP A 503 1.80 -34.51 49.74
CA ASP A 503 1.32 -33.14 49.54
C ASP A 503 2.02 -32.40 48.40
N ASN A 504 3.34 -32.58 48.26
CA ASN A 504 4.10 -32.07 47.13
C ASN A 504 4.16 -33.11 46.01
N ILE A 505 3.26 -32.97 45.03
CA ILE A 505 3.12 -33.91 43.92
C ILE A 505 4.37 -33.90 43.02
N GLY A 506 5.02 -32.74 42.83
CA GLY A 506 6.21 -32.64 41.99
C GLY A 506 7.41 -33.37 42.58
N GLU A 507 7.66 -33.19 43.87
CA GLU A 507 8.73 -33.87 44.60
C GLU A 507 8.49 -35.38 44.67
N TRP A 508 7.25 -35.80 44.89
CA TRP A 508 6.88 -37.21 44.78
C TRP A 508 7.17 -37.77 43.38
N TYR A 509 6.81 -37.04 42.32
CA TYR A 509 7.01 -37.49 40.95
C TYR A 509 8.50 -37.58 40.59
N ASP A 510 9.33 -36.64 41.06
CA ASP A 510 10.78 -36.64 40.85
C ASP A 510 11.46 -37.87 41.50
N GLU A 511 10.94 -38.38 42.62
CA GLU A 511 11.39 -39.64 43.22
C GLU A 511 10.86 -40.87 42.47
N GLU A 512 9.57 -40.86 42.12
CA GLU A 512 8.87 -42.02 41.59
C GLU A 512 9.30 -42.33 40.14
N ILE A 513 9.62 -41.30 39.34
CA ILE A 513 10.07 -41.48 37.96
C ILE A 513 11.35 -42.32 37.82
N LEU A 514 12.18 -42.39 38.86
CA LEU A 514 13.37 -43.23 38.85
C LEU A 514 13.03 -44.74 38.74
N LYS A 515 11.79 -45.12 39.07
CA LYS A 515 11.27 -46.49 38.99
C LYS A 515 10.49 -46.77 37.71
N HIS A 516 10.02 -45.73 37.02
CA HIS A 516 9.20 -45.82 35.80
C HIS A 516 9.97 -45.25 34.62
N SER A 517 10.76 -46.11 34.00
CA SER A 517 11.73 -45.66 33.00
C SER A 517 11.02 -45.04 31.78
N ASP A 518 9.84 -45.54 31.43
CA ASP A 518 8.93 -45.12 30.36
C ASP A 518 8.13 -43.85 30.66
N TRP A 519 8.30 -43.22 31.82
CA TRP A 519 7.67 -41.94 32.13
C TRP A 519 8.54 -40.74 31.69
N PRO A 520 7.93 -39.63 31.23
CA PRO A 520 8.68 -38.45 30.83
C PRO A 520 9.18 -37.64 32.04
N TYR A 521 10.44 -37.21 32.00
CA TYR A 521 11.06 -36.40 33.07
C TYR A 521 10.40 -35.03 33.29
N LYS A 522 9.80 -34.46 32.25
CA LYS A 522 9.03 -33.20 32.31
C LYS A 522 7.65 -33.42 31.68
N PRO A 523 6.71 -34.05 32.40
CA PRO A 523 5.39 -34.39 31.86
C PRO A 523 4.57 -33.14 31.51
N ASP A 524 4.76 -32.05 32.26
CA ASP A 524 4.16 -30.73 32.02
C ASP A 524 4.52 -30.15 30.65
N ARG A 525 5.75 -30.41 30.18
CA ARG A 525 6.19 -30.01 28.85
C ARG A 525 5.77 -31.01 27.78
N LYS A 526 5.89 -32.31 28.06
CA LYS A 526 5.56 -33.37 27.11
C LYS A 526 4.08 -33.36 26.74
N TYR A 527 3.20 -33.17 27.71
CA TYR A 527 1.73 -33.25 27.52
C TYR A 527 1.03 -31.89 27.55
N LYS A 528 1.78 -30.79 27.37
CA LYS A 528 1.26 -29.41 27.41
C LYS A 528 0.05 -29.22 26.48
N GLU A 529 0.11 -29.79 25.29
CA GLU A 529 -0.94 -29.72 24.26
C GLU A 529 -1.85 -30.95 24.25
N GLU A 530 -1.52 -31.97 25.06
CA GLU A 530 -2.24 -33.26 25.13
C GLU A 530 -3.20 -33.33 26.33
N GLY A 531 -3.51 -32.20 26.97
CA GLY A 531 -4.51 -32.11 28.04
C GLY A 531 -3.97 -31.83 29.45
N TRP A 532 -2.69 -31.50 29.60
CA TRP A 532 -2.11 -31.14 30.90
C TRP A 532 -2.75 -29.89 31.53
N GLN A 533 -3.32 -30.02 32.73
CA GLN A 533 -3.97 -28.92 33.48
C GLN A 533 -3.24 -28.53 34.78
N GLY A 534 -2.14 -29.22 35.10
CA GLY A 534 -1.35 -29.01 36.30
C GLY A 534 -1.19 -30.26 37.16
N TRP A 535 -0.26 -30.19 38.11
CA TRP A 535 0.11 -31.30 38.99
C TRP A 535 -1.05 -31.89 39.81
N PRO A 536 -1.97 -31.10 40.40
CA PRO A 536 -3.12 -31.65 41.12
C PRO A 536 -4.00 -32.53 40.22
N GLU A 537 -4.28 -32.08 39.00
CA GLU A 537 -5.13 -32.81 38.04
C GLU A 537 -4.50 -34.13 37.60
N LEU A 538 -3.17 -34.16 37.45
CA LEU A 538 -2.44 -35.38 37.07
C LEU A 538 -2.78 -36.54 38.02
N VAL A 539 -2.77 -36.28 39.33
CA VAL A 539 -3.03 -37.29 40.37
C VAL A 539 -4.50 -37.36 40.81
N GLY A 540 -5.40 -36.63 40.16
CA GLY A 540 -6.83 -36.60 40.51
C GLY A 540 -7.16 -35.82 41.78
N ARG A 541 -6.29 -34.89 42.20
CA ARG A 541 -6.55 -33.92 43.26
C ARG A 541 -7.18 -32.65 42.70
N GLU A 542 -8.11 -32.08 43.47
CA GLU A 542 -8.76 -30.81 43.12
C GLU A 542 -7.73 -29.67 43.00
N ASN A 543 -7.73 -29.00 41.84
CA ASN A 543 -6.81 -27.91 41.57
C ASN A 543 -7.26 -26.60 42.23
N ARG A 544 -6.85 -26.40 43.49
CA ARG A 544 -7.15 -25.21 44.31
C ARG A 544 -6.68 -23.87 43.71
N THR A 545 -5.87 -23.88 42.65
CA THR A 545 -5.36 -22.66 41.98
C THR A 545 -6.28 -22.12 40.87
N LYS A 546 -7.28 -22.91 40.42
CA LYS A 546 -8.39 -22.41 39.58
C LYS A 546 -9.58 -22.06 40.47
N LYS A 547 -9.48 -20.94 41.20
CA LYS A 547 -10.51 -20.45 42.11
C LYS A 547 -11.69 -19.82 41.34
N GLU A 548 -12.83 -20.50 41.28
CA GLU A 548 -14.09 -19.90 40.82
C GLU A 548 -14.75 -19.11 41.95
N PHE A 549 -14.82 -17.79 41.80
CA PHE A 549 -15.53 -16.91 42.73
C PHE A 549 -17.03 -16.93 42.47
N LEU A 550 -17.83 -16.62 43.49
CA LEU A 550 -19.29 -16.46 43.35
C LEU A 550 -19.64 -15.37 42.31
N SER A 551 -20.87 -15.42 41.77
CA SER A 551 -21.44 -14.25 41.08
C SER A 551 -21.60 -13.11 42.08
N PHE A 552 -21.68 -11.86 41.58
CA PHE A 552 -21.81 -10.70 42.47
C PHE A 552 -23.07 -10.79 43.33
N GLU A 553 -24.19 -11.27 42.78
CA GLU A 553 -25.48 -11.38 43.45
C GLU A 553 -25.44 -12.40 44.61
N ASN A 554 -24.86 -13.58 44.36
CA ASN A 554 -24.71 -14.63 45.36
C ASN A 554 -23.70 -14.21 46.44
N PHE A 555 -22.58 -13.63 46.00
CA PHE A 555 -21.59 -13.04 46.90
C PHE A 555 -22.21 -11.98 47.82
N GLN A 556 -22.96 -11.03 47.27
CA GLN A 556 -23.59 -9.96 48.02
C GLN A 556 -24.62 -10.51 49.02
N SER A 557 -25.41 -11.49 48.61
CA SER A 557 -26.43 -12.11 49.47
C SER A 557 -25.79 -12.85 50.66
N GLU A 558 -24.69 -13.58 50.45
CA GLU A 558 -23.96 -14.22 51.54
C GLU A 558 -23.33 -13.21 52.51
N VAL A 559 -22.72 -12.16 51.97
CA VAL A 559 -22.15 -11.06 52.78
C VAL A 559 -23.24 -10.38 53.63
N ILE A 560 -24.41 -10.09 53.06
CA ILE A 560 -25.55 -9.50 53.78
C ILE A 560 -26.05 -10.43 54.89
N ALA A 561 -26.16 -11.74 54.61
CA ALA A 561 -26.66 -12.71 55.57
C ALA A 561 -25.74 -12.88 56.79
N LEU A 562 -24.42 -12.75 56.59
CA LEU A 562 -23.43 -12.97 57.65
C LEU A 562 -23.01 -11.70 58.38
N TYR A 563 -23.23 -10.52 57.80
CA TYR A 563 -22.78 -9.27 58.41
C TYR A 563 -23.57 -8.95 59.70
N PRO A 564 -22.91 -8.76 60.86
CA PRO A 564 -23.59 -8.54 62.15
C PRO A 564 -24.25 -7.16 62.31
N GLY A 565 -24.28 -6.34 61.24
CA GLY A 565 -24.93 -5.03 61.23
C GLY A 565 -24.18 -3.89 61.93
N LYS A 566 -23.09 -4.19 62.66
CA LYS A 566 -22.31 -3.26 63.48
C LYS A 566 -20.85 -3.15 63.00
N GLY A 567 -20.32 -1.93 62.98
CA GLY A 567 -18.92 -1.66 62.63
C GLY A 567 -18.68 -1.32 61.16
N SER A 568 -17.41 -1.42 60.73
CA SER A 568 -17.00 -1.21 59.34
C SER A 568 -17.14 -2.52 58.57
N VAL A 569 -17.95 -2.50 57.50
CA VAL A 569 -18.17 -3.65 56.61
C VAL A 569 -16.84 -4.16 56.06
N GLN A 570 -15.95 -3.27 55.64
CA GLN A 570 -14.64 -3.62 55.10
C GLN A 570 -13.77 -4.35 56.13
N LYS A 571 -13.67 -3.83 57.37
CA LYS A 571 -12.87 -4.48 58.42
C LYS A 571 -13.41 -5.86 58.78
N TRP A 572 -14.73 -5.98 58.93
CA TRP A 572 -15.37 -7.27 59.19
C TRP A 572 -15.16 -8.25 58.03
N TYR A 573 -15.31 -7.79 56.79
CA TYR A 573 -15.11 -8.62 55.61
C TYR A 573 -13.71 -9.20 55.54
N PHE A 574 -12.67 -8.40 55.81
CA PHE A 574 -11.30 -8.91 55.81
C PHE A 574 -11.00 -9.88 56.96
N SER A 575 -11.70 -9.78 58.10
CA SER A 575 -11.60 -10.80 59.14
C SER A 575 -12.36 -12.08 58.80
N GLU A 576 -13.46 -11.98 58.05
CA GLU A 576 -14.38 -13.10 57.79
C GLU A 576 -14.03 -13.86 56.50
N SER A 577 -13.65 -13.16 55.44
CA SER A 577 -13.35 -13.71 54.11
C SER A 577 -12.33 -14.87 54.07
N PRO A 578 -11.33 -14.99 54.96
CA PRO A 578 -10.47 -16.17 55.01
C PRO A 578 -11.23 -17.48 55.30
N GLN A 579 -12.39 -17.40 55.95
CA GLN A 579 -13.26 -18.55 56.24
C GLN A 579 -14.16 -18.92 55.05
N HIS A 580 -14.32 -18.02 54.07
CA HIS A 580 -15.21 -18.19 52.92
C HIS A 580 -14.42 -18.39 51.65
N TRP A 581 -14.09 -19.65 51.35
CA TRP A 581 -13.14 -19.95 50.29
C TRP A 581 -13.58 -19.45 48.91
N LYS A 582 -14.87 -19.23 48.61
CA LYS A 582 -15.32 -18.65 47.32
C LYS A 582 -15.36 -17.12 47.28
N TRP A 583 -15.02 -16.44 48.37
CA TRP A 583 -14.98 -14.99 48.42
C TRP A 583 -13.63 -14.47 47.85
N PRO A 584 -13.65 -13.40 47.05
CA PRO A 584 -12.42 -12.75 46.59
C PRO A 584 -11.72 -12.00 47.72
N SER A 585 -10.39 -11.92 47.67
CA SER A 585 -9.64 -11.08 48.60
C SER A 585 -9.92 -9.60 48.37
N ASP A 586 -10.08 -9.18 47.10
CA ASP A 586 -10.40 -7.81 46.71
C ASP A 586 -11.76 -7.76 45.98
N PRO A 587 -12.88 -7.75 46.71
CA PRO A 587 -14.21 -7.80 46.10
C PRO A 587 -14.54 -6.55 45.30
N ASP A 588 -14.06 -5.37 45.74
CA ASP A 588 -14.24 -4.09 45.05
C ASP A 588 -13.61 -4.08 43.66
N ARG A 589 -12.41 -4.66 43.53
CA ARG A 589 -11.76 -4.84 42.24
C ARG A 589 -12.41 -5.95 41.42
N LYS A 590 -12.77 -7.08 42.05
CA LYS A 590 -13.35 -8.24 41.35
C LYS A 590 -14.73 -7.94 40.74
N TYR A 591 -15.53 -7.14 41.43
CA TYR A 591 -16.91 -6.84 41.05
C TYR A 591 -17.15 -5.38 40.62
N LYS A 592 -16.07 -4.62 40.36
CA LYS A 592 -16.13 -3.21 39.95
C LYS A 592 -17.17 -2.93 38.86
N ASP A 593 -17.18 -3.74 37.82
CA ASP A 593 -18.10 -3.59 36.67
C ASP A 593 -19.29 -4.57 36.75
N LYS A 594 -19.49 -5.22 37.90
CA LYS A 594 -20.51 -6.26 38.14
C LYS A 594 -21.53 -5.87 39.21
N GLY A 595 -21.64 -4.57 39.53
CA GLY A 595 -22.63 -4.05 40.49
C GLY A 595 -22.03 -3.53 41.81
N TRP A 596 -20.71 -3.63 42.00
CA TRP A 596 -20.06 -3.05 43.17
C TRP A 596 -20.09 -1.51 43.13
N LYS A 597 -20.57 -0.88 44.21
CA LYS A 597 -20.64 0.59 44.32
C LYS A 597 -19.82 1.12 45.49
N SER A 598 -20.01 0.57 46.67
CA SER A 598 -19.21 0.88 47.86
C SER A 598 -19.36 -0.21 48.93
N TRP A 599 -18.46 -0.23 49.91
CA TRP A 599 -18.56 -1.12 51.06
C TRP A 599 -19.86 -0.93 51.87
N SER A 600 -20.39 0.29 51.93
CA SER A 600 -21.67 0.56 52.62
C SER A 600 -22.86 0.02 51.85
N GLU A 601 -22.84 0.16 50.53
CA GLU A 601 -23.91 -0.34 49.65
C GLU A 601 -23.90 -1.86 49.49
N LEU A 602 -22.74 -2.51 49.68
CA LEU A 602 -22.63 -3.97 49.69
C LEU A 602 -23.62 -4.61 50.67
N VAL A 603 -23.82 -3.99 51.83
CA VAL A 603 -24.77 -4.44 52.87
C VAL A 603 -26.05 -3.60 52.95
N GLY A 604 -26.34 -2.78 51.94
CA GLY A 604 -27.57 -2.00 51.85
C GLY A 604 -27.66 -0.75 52.75
N LYS A 605 -26.55 -0.24 53.31
CA LYS A 605 -26.55 1.04 54.03
C LYS A 605 -26.36 2.20 53.05
N LYS A 606 -27.39 3.05 52.91
CA LYS A 606 -27.21 4.38 52.29
C LYS A 606 -26.29 5.21 53.19
N LYS A 607 -25.35 5.95 52.61
CA LYS A 607 -24.57 6.95 53.35
C LYS A 607 -25.55 7.97 53.94
N GLU A 608 -25.58 8.09 55.27
CA GLU A 608 -26.04 9.30 55.96
C GLU A 608 -24.96 10.38 55.89
#